data_AF-A0A946UFF3-F1
#
_entry.id   AF-A0A946UFF3-F1
#
_cell.length_a   1.000
_cell.length_b   1.000
_cell.length_c   1.000
_cell.angle_alpha   90.00
_cell.angle_beta   90.00
_cell.angle_gamma   90.00
#
_symmetry.space_group_name_H-M   'P 1'
#
loop_
_entity.id
_entity.type
_entity.pdbx_description
1 polymer ?
#
loop_
_entity_poly.entity_id
_entity_poly.type
_entity_poly.pdbx_seq_one_letter_code
_entity_poly.pdbx_strand_id
1 'polypeptide(L)'
;MTGFTQVAMAVLLCRSFERTTSPLLQLALVFGVLCGLLQMAGFIRWAILNPYLAELMVDADAQEAATLAIIEGVFNRYAGMALGEHAANVCLGVWTFGVGFSMRSSKLFDQRLAGWGMVLGVAAGILALEQLGIWPDLLGIVLDFVFPLWAVWLFVVAASLLRTDPETGEGPAFGWRTVAVAAIGYALLVLFSI
;
A
#
# COMPACT_ATOMS: atom_id res chain seq x y z
N MET A 1 -6.60 2.07 -0.71
CA MET A 1 -6.57 1.76 -2.16
C MET A 1 -7.13 0.35 -2.35
N THR A 2 -7.84 0.04 -3.43
CA THR A 2 -8.35 -1.33 -3.61
C THR A 2 -7.21 -2.25 -4.05
N GLY A 3 -7.17 -3.50 -3.56
CA GLY A 3 -6.08 -4.43 -3.89
C GLY A 3 -5.93 -4.68 -5.40
N PHE A 4 -6.99 -4.49 -6.19
CA PHE A 4 -6.93 -4.49 -7.66
C PHE A 4 -5.95 -3.45 -8.23
N THR A 5 -6.02 -2.21 -7.72
CA THR A 5 -5.12 -1.13 -8.14
C THR A 5 -3.67 -1.42 -7.76
N GLN A 6 -3.44 -2.07 -6.61
CA GLN A 6 -2.11 -2.51 -6.19
C GLN A 6 -1.53 -3.55 -7.15
N VAL A 7 -2.32 -4.56 -7.56
CA VAL A 7 -1.87 -5.57 -8.54
C VAL A 7 -1.50 -4.91 -9.86
N ALA A 8 -2.40 -4.06 -10.39
CA ALA A 8 -2.15 -3.37 -11.65
C ALA A 8 -0.89 -2.49 -11.56
N MET A 9 -0.74 -1.74 -10.48
CA MET A 9 0.41 -0.88 -10.24
C MET A 9 1.71 -1.68 -10.15
N ALA A 10 1.74 -2.81 -9.42
CA ALA A 10 2.92 -3.65 -9.32
C ALA A 10 3.38 -4.17 -10.70
N VAL A 11 2.44 -4.62 -11.53
CA VAL A 11 2.72 -5.12 -12.88
C VAL A 11 3.20 -4.00 -13.80
N LEU A 12 2.48 -2.88 -13.84
CA LEU A 12 2.77 -1.77 -14.76
C LEU A 12 4.09 -1.09 -14.39
N LEU A 13 4.36 -0.86 -13.11
CA LEU A 13 5.60 -0.26 -12.65
C LEU A 13 6.79 -1.19 -12.89
N CYS A 14 6.65 -2.50 -12.67
CA CYS A 14 7.71 -3.45 -13.02
C CYS A 14 8.02 -3.43 -14.52
N ARG A 15 6.99 -3.30 -15.37
CA ARG A 15 7.15 -3.24 -16.83
C ARG A 15 7.75 -1.92 -17.33
N SER A 16 7.66 -0.83 -16.56
CA SER A 16 8.24 0.46 -16.95
C SER A 16 9.76 0.50 -16.79
N PHE A 17 10.35 -0.36 -15.94
CA PHE A 17 11.79 -0.53 -15.94
C PHE A 17 12.19 -1.26 -17.23
N GLU A 18 13.15 -0.71 -17.97
CA GLU A 18 13.77 -1.38 -19.13
C GLU A 18 14.30 -2.77 -18.73
N ARG A 19 14.74 -3.59 -19.69
CA ARG A 19 15.20 -5.00 -19.59
C ARG A 19 16.23 -5.35 -18.49
N THR A 20 16.48 -4.50 -17.50
CA THR A 20 16.99 -4.83 -16.18
C THR A 20 16.15 -5.90 -15.48
N THR A 21 16.43 -7.16 -15.78
CA THR A 21 15.98 -8.34 -15.01
C THR A 21 16.74 -8.42 -13.69
N SER A 22 16.60 -7.41 -12.83
CA SER A 22 17.13 -7.50 -11.47
C SER A 22 16.26 -8.49 -10.67
N PRO A 23 16.87 -9.46 -9.96
CA PRO A 23 16.12 -10.35 -9.06
C PRO A 23 15.28 -9.58 -8.04
N LEU A 24 15.74 -8.40 -7.61
CA LEU A 24 15.00 -7.58 -6.66
C LEU A 24 13.75 -6.95 -7.27
N LEU A 25 13.77 -6.60 -8.56
CA LEU A 25 12.59 -6.08 -9.25
C LEU A 25 11.53 -7.18 -9.43
N GLN A 26 11.97 -8.41 -9.69
CA GLN A 26 11.07 -9.57 -9.74
C GLN A 26 10.47 -9.87 -8.36
N LEU A 27 11.29 -9.80 -7.31
CA LEU A 27 10.81 -9.93 -5.94
C LEU A 27 9.77 -8.86 -5.62
N ALA A 28 10.06 -7.60 -5.96
CA ALA A 28 9.12 -6.50 -5.81
C ALA A 28 7.81 -6.83 -6.52
N LEU A 29 7.83 -7.21 -7.80
CA LEU A 29 6.62 -7.59 -8.55
C LEU A 29 5.79 -8.66 -7.82
N VAL A 30 6.42 -9.75 -7.39
CA VAL A 30 5.74 -10.84 -6.68
C VAL A 30 5.06 -10.31 -5.40
N PHE A 31 5.80 -9.59 -4.57
CA PHE A 31 5.26 -9.05 -3.33
C PHE A 31 4.21 -7.96 -3.55
N GLY A 32 4.32 -7.18 -4.63
CA GLY A 32 3.31 -6.19 -4.99
C GLY A 32 1.98 -6.83 -5.41
N VAL A 33 2.05 -7.92 -6.18
CA VAL A 33 0.85 -8.70 -6.54
C VAL A 33 0.26 -9.39 -5.31
N LEU A 34 1.09 -10.03 -4.47
CA LEU A 34 0.63 -10.65 -3.23
C LEU A 34 -0.02 -9.65 -2.28
N CYS A 35 0.57 -8.46 -2.13
CA CYS A 35 0.00 -7.37 -1.35
C CYS A 35 -1.43 -7.03 -1.82
N GLY A 36 -1.64 -6.90 -3.13
CA GLY A 36 -2.96 -6.63 -3.69
C GLY A 36 -3.97 -7.77 -3.47
N LEU A 37 -3.53 -9.03 -3.64
CA LEU A 37 -4.38 -10.21 -3.39
C LEU A 37 -4.79 -10.34 -1.92
N LEU A 38 -3.85 -10.11 -0.99
CA LEU A 38 -4.11 -10.14 0.45
C LEU A 38 -5.06 -9.01 0.88
N GLN A 39 -4.86 -7.79 0.39
CA GLN A 39 -5.80 -6.69 0.61
C GLN A 39 -7.19 -7.02 0.08
N MET A 40 -7.30 -7.60 -1.12
CA MET A 40 -8.59 -8.03 -1.67
C MET A 40 -9.28 -9.05 -0.75
N ALA A 41 -8.55 -10.05 -0.27
CA ALA A 41 -9.07 -11.05 0.67
C ALA A 41 -9.58 -10.41 1.97
N GLY A 42 -8.90 -9.38 2.48
CA GLY A 42 -9.34 -8.65 3.68
C GLY A 42 -10.55 -7.74 3.44
N PHE A 43 -10.60 -7.02 2.32
CA PHE A 43 -11.67 -6.06 2.04
C PHE A 43 -12.95 -6.68 1.47
N ILE A 44 -12.87 -7.84 0.79
CA ILE A 44 -14.05 -8.47 0.18
C ILE A 44 -15.12 -8.82 1.23
N ARG A 45 -14.73 -9.02 2.50
CA ARG A 45 -15.65 -9.24 3.61
C ARG A 45 -16.67 -8.10 3.76
N TRP A 46 -16.26 -6.85 3.52
CA TRP A 46 -17.16 -5.70 3.66
C TRP A 46 -18.25 -5.69 2.59
N ALA A 47 -17.97 -6.21 1.40
CA ALA A 47 -18.91 -6.25 0.29
C ALA A 47 -19.78 -7.52 0.26
N ILE A 48 -19.29 -8.63 0.82
CA ILE A 48 -19.95 -9.94 0.73
C ILE A 48 -20.39 -10.46 2.10
N LEU A 49 -19.43 -10.64 3.02
CA LEU A 49 -19.70 -11.29 4.31
C LEU A 49 -20.52 -10.41 5.25
N ASN A 50 -20.13 -9.15 5.43
CA ASN A 50 -20.77 -8.25 6.39
C ASN A 50 -22.25 -7.99 6.05
N PRO A 51 -22.64 -7.73 4.78
CA PRO A 51 -24.05 -7.61 4.41
C PRO A 51 -24.84 -8.89 4.68
N TYR A 52 -24.27 -10.06 4.34
CA TYR A 52 -24.91 -11.36 4.61
C TYR A 52 -25.13 -11.59 6.11
N LEU A 53 -24.13 -11.32 6.95
CA LEU A 53 -24.28 -11.45 8.40
C LEU A 53 -25.29 -10.44 8.96
N ALA A 54 -25.33 -9.22 8.40
CA ALA A 54 -26.30 -8.21 8.81
C ALA A 54 -27.74 -8.62 8.51
N GLU A 55 -28.00 -9.26 7.36
CA GLU A 55 -29.32 -9.80 7.01
C GLU A 55 -29.75 -10.89 7.99
N LEU A 56 -28.85 -11.84 8.31
CA LEU A 56 -29.14 -12.89 9.29
C LEU A 56 -29.41 -12.34 10.70
N MET A 57 -28.83 -11.19 11.04
CA MET A 57 -28.97 -10.58 12.36
C MET A 57 -30.34 -9.92 12.58
N VAL A 58 -31.15 -9.71 11.53
CA VAL A 58 -32.48 -9.06 11.64
C VAL A 58 -33.46 -9.90 12.44
N ASP A 59 -33.49 -11.22 12.20
CA ASP A 59 -34.44 -12.14 12.82
C ASP A 59 -33.80 -13.01 13.92
N ALA A 60 -32.52 -12.77 14.24
CA ALA A 60 -31.74 -13.58 15.16
C ALA A 60 -32.20 -13.42 16.62
N ASP A 61 -32.34 -14.54 17.33
CA ASP A 61 -32.45 -14.50 18.79
C ASP A 61 -31.10 -14.12 19.46
N ALA A 62 -31.10 -14.00 20.79
CA ALA A 62 -29.90 -13.59 21.53
C ALA A 62 -28.70 -14.55 21.35
N GLN A 63 -28.95 -15.85 21.21
CA GLN A 63 -27.90 -16.85 21.06
C GLN A 63 -27.37 -16.90 19.61
N GLU A 64 -28.26 -16.75 18.64
CA GLU A 64 -27.92 -16.61 17.23
C GLU A 64 -27.10 -15.34 16.98
N ALA A 65 -27.54 -14.20 17.52
CA ALA A 65 -26.82 -12.93 17.41
C ALA A 65 -25.42 -12.99 18.00
N ALA A 66 -25.25 -13.62 19.17
CA ALA A 66 -23.93 -13.83 19.78
C ALA A 66 -23.02 -14.68 18.88
N THR A 67 -23.58 -15.70 18.23
CA THR A 67 -22.84 -16.57 17.29
C THR A 67 -22.42 -15.82 16.04
N LEU A 68 -23.31 -15.02 15.44
CA LEU A 68 -23.02 -14.18 14.28
C LEU A 68 -21.92 -13.15 14.57
N ALA A 69 -21.95 -12.55 15.76
CA ALA A 69 -20.91 -11.62 16.22
C ALA A 69 -19.54 -12.31 16.37
N ILE A 70 -19.49 -13.56 16.85
CA ILE A 70 -18.24 -14.34 16.90
C ILE A 70 -17.73 -14.63 15.48
N ILE A 71 -18.61 -15.01 14.55
CA ILE A 71 -18.23 -15.26 13.15
C ILE A 71 -17.64 -14.00 12.53
N GLU A 72 -18.32 -12.85 12.65
CA GLU A 72 -17.79 -11.56 12.20
C GLU A 72 -16.41 -11.30 12.81
N GLY A 73 -16.28 -11.46 14.13
CA GLY A 73 -15.05 -11.18 14.85
C GLY A 73 -13.88 -12.09 14.47
N VAL A 74 -14.14 -13.35 14.11
CA VAL A 74 -13.14 -14.31 13.60
C VAL A 74 -12.67 -13.91 12.21
N PHE A 75 -13.60 -13.60 11.30
CA PHE A 75 -13.24 -13.15 9.95
C PHE A 75 -12.55 -11.79 9.95
N ASN A 76 -12.96 -10.88 10.84
CA ASN A 76 -12.29 -9.59 11.00
C ASN A 76 -10.84 -9.77 11.49
N ARG A 77 -10.59 -10.67 12.45
CA ARG A 77 -9.24 -10.98 12.93
C ARG A 77 -8.37 -11.69 11.90
N TYR A 78 -8.91 -12.72 11.25
CA TYR A 78 -8.15 -13.54 10.32
C TYR A 78 -8.01 -12.88 8.95
N ALA A 79 -9.12 -12.63 8.26
CA ALA A 79 -9.09 -12.09 6.91
C ALA A 79 -8.76 -10.58 6.91
N GLY A 80 -9.38 -9.81 7.81
CA GLY A 80 -9.14 -8.37 7.94
C GLY A 80 -7.72 -8.06 8.43
N MET A 81 -7.47 -8.30 9.72
CA MET A 81 -6.22 -7.88 10.35
C MET A 81 -5.02 -8.72 9.93
N ALA A 82 -5.09 -10.06 9.98
CA ALA A 82 -3.91 -10.88 9.70
C ALA A 82 -3.53 -10.94 8.21
N LEU A 83 -4.50 -11.11 7.32
CA LEU A 83 -4.23 -11.15 5.87
C LEU A 83 -4.24 -9.74 5.25
N GLY A 84 -5.34 -9.02 5.40
CA GLY A 84 -5.62 -7.76 4.72
C GLY A 84 -4.77 -6.57 5.16
N GLU A 85 -4.31 -6.57 6.41
CA GLU A 85 -3.49 -5.50 6.98
C GLU A 85 -2.07 -5.98 7.25
N HIS A 86 -1.86 -6.95 8.13
CA HIS A 86 -0.52 -7.40 8.52
C HIS A 86 0.28 -7.96 7.34
N ALA A 87 -0.14 -9.09 6.77
CA ALA A 87 0.59 -9.75 5.71
C ALA A 87 0.66 -8.86 4.45
N ALA A 88 -0.42 -8.12 4.16
CA ALA A 88 -0.44 -7.14 3.09
C ALA A 88 0.58 -6.01 3.30
N ASN A 89 0.71 -5.44 4.50
CA ASN A 89 1.65 -4.36 4.80
C ASN A 89 3.10 -4.83 4.78
N VAL A 90 3.38 -6.06 5.21
CA VAL A 90 4.71 -6.68 5.02
C VAL A 90 5.02 -6.77 3.52
N CYS A 91 4.08 -7.26 2.72
CA CYS A 91 4.27 -7.36 1.28
C CYS A 91 4.41 -5.98 0.61
N LEU A 92 3.64 -5.00 1.08
CA LEU A 92 3.71 -3.60 0.65
C LEU A 92 5.09 -3.02 0.92
N GLY A 93 5.65 -3.28 2.11
CA GLY A 93 6.97 -2.84 2.50
C GLY A 93 8.07 -3.40 1.59
N VAL A 94 8.04 -4.72 1.35
CA VAL A 94 8.99 -5.39 0.44
C VAL A 94 8.87 -4.85 -0.99
N TRP A 95 7.65 -4.70 -1.50
CA TRP A 95 7.41 -4.14 -2.83
C TRP A 95 7.92 -2.71 -2.95
N THR A 96 7.53 -1.82 -2.02
CA THR A 96 7.91 -0.40 -2.07
C THR A 96 9.42 -0.23 -1.95
N PHE A 97 10.05 -0.99 -1.05
CA PHE A 97 11.50 -0.98 -0.90
C PHE A 97 12.21 -1.48 -2.16
N GLY A 98 11.77 -2.61 -2.71
CA GLY A 98 12.34 -3.19 -3.92
C GLY A 98 12.22 -2.26 -5.13
N VAL A 99 11.06 -1.62 -5.30
CA VAL A 99 10.85 -0.59 -6.33
C VAL A 99 11.81 0.59 -6.12
N GLY A 100 11.86 1.16 -4.92
CA GLY A 100 12.76 2.27 -4.60
C GLY A 100 14.24 1.92 -4.83
N PHE A 101 14.64 0.69 -4.51
CA PHE A 101 15.99 0.23 -4.81
C PHE A 101 16.24 0.11 -6.32
N SER A 102 15.32 -0.50 -7.07
CA SER A 102 15.42 -0.62 -8.53
C SER A 102 15.45 0.73 -9.25
N MET A 103 14.79 1.76 -8.71
CA MET A 103 14.87 3.13 -9.21
C MET A 103 16.30 3.67 -9.24
N ARG A 104 17.18 3.25 -8.32
CA ARG A 104 18.57 3.74 -8.29
C ARG A 104 19.39 3.35 -9.51
N SER A 105 19.03 2.24 -10.16
CA SER A 105 19.71 1.76 -11.36
C SER A 105 19.06 2.25 -12.66
N SER A 106 18.02 3.09 -12.58
CA SER A 106 17.27 3.60 -13.71
C SER A 106 17.48 5.10 -13.88
N LYS A 107 17.56 5.56 -15.13
CA LYS A 107 17.55 7.00 -15.47
C LYS A 107 16.15 7.63 -15.43
N LEU A 108 15.11 6.80 -15.35
CA LEU A 108 13.71 7.24 -15.33
C LEU A 108 13.34 7.98 -14.03
N PHE A 109 14.16 7.83 -12.99
CA PHE A 109 13.83 8.29 -11.64
C PHE A 109 15.01 8.97 -10.97
N ASP A 110 14.71 10.04 -10.24
CA ASP A 110 15.67 10.72 -9.39
C ASP A 110 16.07 9.87 -8.17
N GLN A 111 17.34 9.92 -7.78
CA GLN A 111 17.89 9.13 -6.67
C GLN A 111 17.27 9.47 -5.30
N ARG A 112 16.78 10.70 -5.10
CA ARG A 112 16.06 11.09 -3.88
C ARG A 112 14.70 10.45 -3.81
N LEU A 113 13.99 10.40 -4.94
CA LEU A 113 12.69 9.74 -5.05
C LEU A 113 12.83 8.22 -4.78
N ALA A 114 13.90 7.62 -5.30
CA ALA A 114 14.29 6.24 -5.00
C ALA A 114 14.52 6.01 -3.49
N GLY A 115 15.27 6.91 -2.84
CA GLY A 115 15.52 6.87 -1.41
C GLY A 115 14.25 6.94 -0.56
N TRP A 116 13.31 7.82 -0.92
CA TRP A 116 12.01 7.89 -0.23
C TRP A 116 11.20 6.60 -0.33
N GLY A 117 11.20 5.94 -1.49
CA GLY A 117 10.54 4.64 -1.66
C GLY A 117 11.10 3.58 -0.70
N MET A 118 12.41 3.57 -0.51
CA MET A 118 13.05 2.65 0.44
C MET A 118 12.66 2.93 1.90
N VAL A 119 12.67 4.20 2.31
CA VAL A 119 12.26 4.60 3.67
C VAL A 119 10.81 4.23 3.93
N LEU A 120 9.92 4.53 2.99
CA LEU A 120 8.50 4.20 3.07
C LEU A 120 8.26 2.68 3.08
N GLY A 121 9.05 1.92 2.33
CA GLY A 121 8.99 0.45 2.37
C GLY A 121 9.34 -0.13 3.74
N VAL A 122 10.39 0.40 4.39
CA VAL A 122 10.72 0.00 5.76
C VAL A 122 9.62 0.42 6.74
N ALA A 123 9.10 1.64 6.61
CA ALA A 123 8.02 2.13 7.45
C ALA A 123 6.76 1.25 7.35
N ALA A 124 6.34 0.86 6.14
CA ALA A 124 5.21 -0.04 5.95
C ALA A 124 5.43 -1.43 6.60
N GLY A 125 6.66 -1.96 6.55
CA GLY A 125 7.00 -3.20 7.25
C GLY A 125 6.92 -3.09 8.77
N ILE A 126 7.32 -1.94 9.34
CA ILE A 126 7.20 -1.67 10.78
C ILE A 126 5.74 -1.52 11.19
N LEU A 127 4.93 -0.83 10.37
CA LEU A 127 3.51 -0.62 10.64
C LEU A 127 2.72 -1.92 10.70
N ALA A 128 3.14 -2.96 9.98
CA ALA A 128 2.52 -4.28 10.07
C ALA A 128 2.58 -4.89 11.50
N LEU A 129 3.49 -4.42 12.36
CA LEU A 129 3.58 -4.90 13.74
C LEU A 129 2.39 -4.48 14.61
N GLU A 130 1.63 -3.47 14.20
CA GLU A 130 0.44 -2.99 14.91
C GLU A 130 -0.58 -4.11 15.10
N GLN A 131 -0.87 -4.87 14.03
CA GLN A 131 -1.83 -5.98 14.04
C GLN A 131 -1.37 -7.17 14.91
N LEU A 132 -0.08 -7.22 15.28
CA LEU A 132 0.45 -8.19 16.25
C LEU A 132 0.32 -7.70 17.71
N GLY A 133 -0.22 -6.49 17.93
CA GLY A 133 -0.37 -5.87 19.24
C GLY A 133 0.91 -5.17 19.74
N ILE A 134 1.89 -4.92 18.87
CA ILE A 134 3.12 -4.22 19.23
C ILE A 134 2.88 -2.71 19.11
N TRP A 135 2.88 -1.99 20.23
CA TRP A 135 2.67 -0.54 20.30
C TRP A 135 1.49 -0.02 19.45
N PRO A 136 0.28 -0.59 19.59
CA PRO A 136 -0.84 -0.32 18.70
C PRO A 136 -1.21 1.17 18.64
N ASP A 137 -1.24 1.86 19.79
CA ASP A 137 -1.59 3.28 19.85
C ASP A 137 -0.60 4.17 19.07
N LEU A 138 0.71 3.85 19.17
CA LEU A 138 1.75 4.61 18.48
C LEU A 138 1.74 4.29 16.98
N LEU A 139 1.71 3.01 16.61
CA LEU A 139 1.77 2.60 15.21
C LEU A 139 0.50 3.01 14.46
N GLY A 140 -0.68 2.99 15.09
CA GLY A 140 -1.91 3.52 14.50
C GLY A 140 -1.80 5.00 14.16
N ILE A 141 -1.26 5.83 15.07
CA ILE A 141 -1.00 7.26 14.78
C ILE A 141 -0.01 7.41 13.63
N VAL A 142 1.09 6.63 13.63
CA VAL A 142 2.10 6.71 12.55
C VAL A 142 1.51 6.26 11.21
N LEU A 143 0.62 5.28 11.21
CA LEU A 143 -0.07 4.74 10.04
C LEU A 143 -0.82 5.86 9.30
N ASP A 144 -1.56 6.69 10.04
CA ASP A 144 -2.35 7.80 9.52
C ASP A 144 -1.51 8.84 8.76
N PHE A 145 -0.20 8.91 9.01
CA PHE A 145 0.71 9.81 8.30
C PHE A 145 1.51 9.10 7.19
N VAL A 146 1.93 7.86 7.41
CA VAL A 146 2.78 7.13 6.45
C VAL A 146 2.01 6.75 5.19
N PHE A 147 0.75 6.33 5.28
CA PHE A 147 -0.02 5.95 4.10
C PHE A 147 -0.30 7.14 3.16
N PRO A 148 -0.73 8.32 3.65
CA PRO A 148 -0.81 9.52 2.82
C PRO A 148 0.53 9.90 2.18
N LEU A 149 1.64 9.81 2.93
CA LEU A 149 2.96 10.11 2.39
C LEU A 149 3.36 9.11 1.29
N TRP A 150 3.05 7.84 1.47
CA TRP A 150 3.27 6.81 0.46
C TRP A 150 2.40 7.04 -0.79
N ALA A 151 1.14 7.45 -0.64
CA ALA A 151 0.28 7.80 -1.77
C ALA A 151 0.85 9.00 -2.56
N VAL A 152 1.32 10.05 -1.86
CA VAL A 152 2.01 11.19 -2.50
C VAL A 152 3.26 10.72 -3.25
N TRP A 153 4.05 9.84 -2.66
CA TRP A 153 5.22 9.27 -3.31
C TRP A 153 4.84 8.56 -4.61
N LEU A 154 3.78 7.75 -4.63
CA LEU A 154 3.29 7.12 -5.86
C LEU A 154 2.82 8.12 -6.92
N PHE A 155 2.14 9.20 -6.51
CA PHE A 155 1.75 10.26 -7.43
C PHE A 155 2.97 10.93 -8.07
N VAL A 156 4.03 11.17 -7.29
CA VAL A 156 5.28 11.73 -7.82
C VAL A 156 5.97 10.73 -8.76
N VAL A 157 5.99 9.44 -8.42
CA VAL A 157 6.53 8.38 -9.30
C VAL A 157 5.78 8.35 -10.63
N ALA A 158 4.45 8.38 -10.60
CA ALA A 158 3.62 8.44 -11.80
C ALA A 158 3.88 9.71 -12.63
N ALA A 159 3.99 10.87 -11.97
CA ALA A 159 4.31 12.13 -12.64
C ALA A 159 5.72 12.12 -13.26
N SER A 160 6.68 11.43 -12.63
CA SER A 160 8.04 11.23 -13.18
C SER A 160 7.96 10.44 -14.49
N LEU A 161 7.24 9.31 -14.49
CA LEU A 161 7.06 8.47 -15.68
C LEU A 161 6.37 9.21 -16.84
N LEU A 162 5.38 10.05 -16.55
CA LEU A 162 4.67 10.82 -17.56
C LEU A 162 5.50 11.98 -18.15
N ARG A 163 6.57 12.38 -17.45
CA ARG A 163 7.43 13.52 -17.83
C ARG A 163 8.83 13.07 -18.27
N THR A 164 9.04 11.77 -18.43
CA THR A 164 10.28 11.23 -18.99
C THR A 164 10.50 11.83 -20.38
N ASP A 165 11.70 12.33 -20.61
CA ASP A 165 12.09 12.85 -21.91
C ASP A 165 12.14 11.71 -22.94
N PRO A 166 11.36 11.78 -24.04
CA PRO A 166 11.30 10.72 -25.04
C PRO A 166 12.61 10.55 -25.83
N GLU A 167 13.48 11.56 -25.89
CA GLU A 167 14.75 11.49 -26.62
C GLU A 167 15.88 10.91 -25.76
N THR A 168 15.92 11.27 -24.47
CA THR A 168 17.01 10.87 -23.56
C THR A 168 16.64 9.71 -22.64
N GLY A 169 15.35 9.43 -22.45
CA GLY A 169 14.84 8.45 -21.50
C GLY A 169 15.03 8.86 -20.04
N GLU A 170 15.35 10.12 -19.77
CA GLU A 170 15.66 10.62 -18.42
C GLU A 170 14.41 11.23 -17.77
N GLY A 171 14.20 10.90 -16.50
CA GLY A 171 13.11 11.46 -15.70
C GLY A 171 13.42 12.86 -15.17
N PRO A 172 12.41 13.64 -14.79
CA PRO A 172 12.61 14.97 -14.20
C PRO A 172 13.33 14.88 -12.84
N ALA A 173 14.20 15.85 -12.57
CA ALA A 173 14.88 15.95 -11.28
C ALA A 173 13.90 16.21 -10.12
N PHE A 174 14.17 15.61 -8.95
CA PHE A 174 13.39 15.83 -7.74
C PHE A 174 13.82 17.14 -7.06
N GLY A 175 13.23 18.24 -7.54
CA GLY A 175 13.51 19.61 -7.08
C GLY A 175 12.46 20.21 -6.14
N TRP A 176 12.67 21.47 -5.74
CA TRP A 176 11.82 22.18 -4.76
C TRP A 176 10.34 22.28 -5.19
N ARG A 177 10.06 22.40 -6.50
CA ARG A 177 8.69 22.44 -7.04
C ARG A 177 7.96 21.13 -6.77
N THR A 178 8.65 20.00 -6.97
CA THR A 178 8.10 18.67 -6.69
C THR A 178 7.83 18.51 -5.20
N VAL A 179 8.74 18.99 -4.34
CA VAL A 179 8.54 19.00 -2.88
C VAL A 179 7.34 19.87 -2.48
N ALA A 180 7.19 21.06 -3.05
CA ALA A 180 6.07 21.95 -2.75
C ALA A 180 4.72 21.31 -3.14
N VAL A 181 4.64 20.72 -4.34
CA VAL A 181 3.43 20.00 -4.79
C VAL A 181 3.16 18.77 -3.91
N ALA A 182 4.19 18.01 -3.58
CA ALA A 182 4.07 16.85 -2.69
C ALA A 182 3.58 17.25 -1.29
N ALA A 183 4.08 18.35 -0.73
CA ALA A 183 3.67 18.87 0.57
C ALA A 183 2.21 19.33 0.57
N ILE A 184 1.75 20.01 -0.49
CA ILE A 184 0.33 20.39 -0.63
C ILE A 184 -0.54 19.15 -0.74
N GLY A 185 -0.17 18.19 -1.60
CA GLY A 185 -0.91 16.93 -1.74
C GLY A 185 -0.99 16.15 -0.43
N TYR A 186 0.11 16.09 0.31
CA TYR A 186 0.16 15.47 1.64
C TYR A 186 -0.76 16.18 2.63
N ALA A 187 -0.70 17.51 2.72
CA ALA A 187 -1.54 18.28 3.63
C ALA A 187 -3.04 18.07 3.32
N LEU A 188 -3.42 18.04 2.04
CA LEU A 188 -4.80 17.75 1.64
C LEU A 188 -5.22 16.35 2.08
N LEU A 189 -4.40 15.32 1.81
CA LEU A 189 -4.74 13.95 2.20
C LEU A 189 -4.90 13.82 3.72
N VAL A 190 -3.98 14.36 4.51
CA VAL A 190 -4.07 14.31 5.98
C VAL A 190 -5.30 15.07 6.49
N LEU A 191 -5.58 16.27 5.95
CA LEU A 191 -6.73 17.08 6.38
C LEU A 191 -8.08 16.45 6.06
N PHE A 192 -8.17 15.62 5.02
CA PHE A 192 -9.40 14.91 4.65
C PHE A 192 -9.47 13.47 5.17
N SER A 193 -8.44 13.01 5.89
CA SER A 193 -8.39 11.68 6.53
C SER A 193 -8.67 11.71 8.04
N ILE A 194 -8.74 12.90 8.65
CA ILE A 194 -9.17 13.15 10.05
C ILE A 194 -10.63 13.59 10.04
#